data_AF-X1QEH4-F1
#
_entry.id   AF-X1QEH4-F1
#
_cell.length_a   1.000
_cell.length_b   1.000
_cell.length_c   1.000
_cell.angle_alpha   90.00
_cell.angle_beta   90.00
_cell.angle_gamma   90.00
#
_symmetry.space_group_name_H-M   'P 1'
#
loop_
_entity.id
_entity.type
_entity.pdbx_description
1 polymer ?
#
loop_
_entity_poly.entity_id
_entity_poly.type
_entity_poly.pdbx_seq_one_letter_code
_entity_poly.pdbx_strand_id
1 'polypeptide(L)'
;MNTNRDTVVKRLESLGIVLEKIPFLEYGYWIRRSRFSVGATAEYLLGLYSIQEAAAQIPVTLFTELEDKTVLDACASPGGKTVQFANRMNNSGVIVAL
;
A
#
# COMPACT_ATOMS: atom_id res chain seq x y z
N MET A 1 -10.38 1.58 0.29
CA MET A 1 -10.09 0.30 0.98
C MET A 1 -10.00 0.53 2.51
N ASN A 2 -10.90 -0.14 3.24
CA ASN A 2 -11.02 -0.49 4.67
C ASN A 2 -10.49 0.29 5.91
N THR A 3 -9.76 1.40 5.90
CA THR A 3 -9.54 2.22 7.14
C THR A 3 -8.77 3.53 6.88
N ASN A 4 -8.92 4.53 7.77
CA ASN A 4 -8.15 5.77 7.74
C ASN A 4 -6.64 5.51 8.03
N ARG A 5 -5.74 6.03 7.19
CA ARG A 5 -4.27 5.94 7.33
C ARG A 5 -3.79 6.21 8.76
N ASP A 6 -4.28 7.29 9.37
CA ASP A 6 -3.81 7.72 10.68
C ASP A 6 -4.19 6.72 11.78
N THR A 7 -5.24 5.93 11.55
CA THR A 7 -5.63 4.83 12.43
C THR A 7 -4.66 3.64 12.31
N VAL A 8 -4.21 3.28 11.11
CA VAL A 8 -3.25 2.18 10.90
C VAL A 8 -1.91 2.52 11.52
N VAL A 9 -1.38 3.72 11.27
CA VAL A 9 -0.09 4.17 11.83
C VAL A 9 -0.11 4.09 13.35
N LYS A 10 -1.14 4.67 14.00
CA LYS A 10 -1.29 4.62 15.46
C LYS A 10 -1.38 3.19 16.01
N ARG A 11 -2.07 2.29 15.30
CA ARG A 11 -2.15 0.87 15.68
C ARG A 11 -0.78 0.21 15.64
N LEU A 12 -0.04 0.37 14.54
CA LEU A 12 1.31 -0.21 14.41
C LEU A 12 2.29 0.35 15.45
N GLU A 13 2.23 1.66 15.72
CA GLU A 13 3.03 2.29 16.79
C GLU A 13 2.67 1.74 18.18
N SER A 14 1.38 1.49 18.45
CA SER A 14 0.94 0.88 19.72
C SER A 14 1.42 -0.56 19.90
N LEU A 15 1.71 -1.28 18.81
CA LEU A 15 2.36 -2.60 18.82
C LEU A 15 3.90 -2.51 19.00
N GLY A 16 4.45 -1.30 19.14
CA GLY A 16 5.89 -1.06 19.31
C GLY A 16 6.67 -1.07 17.99
N ILE A 17 6.00 -0.92 16.85
CA ILE A 17 6.66 -0.77 15.54
C ILE A 17 7.04 0.70 15.36
N VAL A 18 8.30 0.97 15.06
CA VAL A 18 8.78 2.33 14.79
C VAL A 18 8.71 2.59 13.29
N LEU A 19 7.85 3.53 12.90
CA LEU A 19 7.64 3.94 11.51
C LEU A 19 8.31 5.29 11.24
N GLU A 20 8.85 5.46 10.04
CA GLU A 20 9.32 6.75 9.54
C GLU A 20 8.64 7.06 8.21
N LYS A 21 8.09 8.27 8.08
CA LYS A 21 7.39 8.67 6.86
C LYS A 21 8.34 8.74 5.67
N ILE A 22 7.96 8.16 4.53
CA ILE A 22 8.68 8.37 3.27
C ILE A 22 8.21 9.71 2.68
N PRO A 23 9.10 10.70 2.49
CA PRO A 23 8.69 12.07 2.18
C PRO A 23 8.05 12.23 0.80
N PHE A 24 8.37 11.35 -0.15
CA PHE A 24 7.86 11.38 -1.53
C PHE A 24 6.72 10.39 -1.80
N LEU A 25 6.20 9.69 -0.78
CA LEU A 25 5.07 8.77 -0.92
C LEU A 25 3.97 9.14 0.07
N GLU A 26 2.76 9.42 -0.43
CA GLU A 26 1.61 9.85 0.39
C GLU A 26 1.23 8.82 1.48
N TYR A 27 1.33 7.53 1.16
CA TYR A 27 0.98 6.42 2.07
C TYR A 27 2.18 5.55 2.47
N GLY A 28 3.40 5.87 2.01
CA GLY A 28 4.60 5.09 2.29
C GLY A 28 5.25 5.40 3.65
N TYR A 29 5.71 4.36 4.34
CA TYR A 29 6.48 4.44 5.59
C TYR A 29 7.60 3.40 5.59
N TRP A 30 8.78 3.76 6.10
CA TRP A 30 9.84 2.83 6.44
C TRP A 30 9.58 2.22 7.81
N ILE A 31 9.82 0.92 7.94
CA ILE A 31 9.88 0.24 9.23
C ILE A 31 11.31 0.36 9.74
N ARG A 32 11.53 1.18 10.77
CA ARG A 32 12.87 1.36 11.37
C ARG A 32 13.17 0.30 12.43
N ARG A 33 12.14 -0.15 13.15
CA ARG A 33 12.29 -1.18 14.18
C ARG A 33 10.98 -1.93 14.38
N SER A 34 11.07 -3.24 14.55
CA SER A 34 9.99 -4.11 15.00
C SER A 34 10.59 -5.27 15.81
N ARG A 35 9.87 -5.75 16.83
CA ARG A 35 10.28 -6.92 17.63
C ARG A 35 9.84 -8.26 17.03
N PHE A 36 8.95 -8.22 16.05
CA PHE A 36 8.39 -9.39 15.38
C PHE A 36 8.26 -9.10 13.88
N SER A 37 7.97 -10.13 13.08
CA SER A 37 7.74 -9.96 11.65
C SER A 37 6.52 -9.06 11.40
N VAL A 38 6.72 -7.96 10.68
CA VAL A 38 5.62 -7.09 10.26
C VAL A 38 4.68 -7.79 9.27
N GLY A 39 5.09 -8.88 8.62
CA GLY A 39 4.19 -9.70 7.80
C GLY A 39 3.30 -10.65 8.61
N ALA A 40 3.46 -10.69 9.93
CA ALA A 40 2.69 -11.56 10.82
C ALA A 40 1.72 -10.80 11.73
N THR A 41 1.56 -9.49 11.54
CA THR A 41 0.58 -8.70 12.31
C THR A 41 -0.83 -8.98 11.85
N ALA A 42 -1.81 -8.82 12.75
CA ALA A 42 -3.21 -8.92 12.38
C ALA A 42 -3.57 -7.88 11.30
N GLU A 43 -2.99 -6.69 11.38
CA GLU A 43 -3.16 -5.60 10.42
C GLU A 43 -2.69 -5.99 9.01
N TYR A 44 -1.55 -6.66 8.88
CA TYR A 44 -1.07 -7.17 7.60
C TYR A 44 -1.99 -8.26 7.04
N LEU A 45 -2.38 -9.22 7.88
CA LEU A 45 -3.26 -10.33 7.49
C LEU A 45 -4.68 -9.87 7.12
N LEU A 46 -5.13 -8.76 7.69
CA LEU A 46 -6.40 -8.10 7.35
C LEU A 46 -6.27 -7.18 6.11
N GLY A 47 -5.08 -7.09 5.49
CA GLY A 47 -4.85 -6.27 4.31
C GLY A 47 -4.85 -4.76 4.57
N LEU A 48 -4.59 -4.32 5.80
CA LEU A 48 -4.55 -2.88 6.14
C LEU A 48 -3.30 -2.17 5.62
N TYR A 49 -2.25 -2.92 5.32
CA TYR A 49 -1.07 -2.44 4.60
C TYR A 49 -0.38 -3.60 3.85
N SER A 50 0.49 -3.25 2.91
CA SER A 50 1.35 -4.18 2.20
C SER A 50 2.82 -3.80 2.39
N ILE A 51 3.72 -4.79 2.33
CA ILE A 51 5.17 -4.57 2.37
C ILE A 51 5.67 -4.43 0.93
N GLN A 52 6.35 -3.33 0.62
CA GLN A 52 6.84 -3.05 -0.73
C GLN A 52 8.03 -2.08 -0.70
N GLU A 53 9.00 -2.30 -1.59
CA GLU A 53 10.11 -1.37 -1.85
C GLU A 53 9.59 0.02 -2.27
N ALA A 54 10.18 1.09 -1.72
CA ALA A 54 9.70 2.45 -1.96
C ALA A 54 9.71 2.81 -3.45
N ALA A 55 10.77 2.44 -4.18
CA ALA A 55 10.88 2.71 -5.61
C ALA A 55 9.76 2.05 -6.42
N ALA A 56 9.31 0.87 -6.00
CA ALA A 56 8.24 0.14 -6.69
C ALA A 56 6.85 0.77 -6.50
N GLN A 57 6.69 1.72 -5.57
CA GLN A 57 5.43 2.43 -5.31
C GLN A 57 5.30 3.69 -6.18
N ILE A 58 6.42 4.29 -6.60
CA ILE A 58 6.45 5.55 -7.35
C ILE A 58 5.63 5.49 -8.66
N PRO A 59 5.72 4.44 -9.50
CA PRO A 59 5.03 4.45 -10.78
C PRO A 59 3.52 4.68 -10.67
N VAL A 60 2.87 4.07 -9.67
CA VAL A 60 1.41 4.19 -9.49
C VAL A 60 1.02 5.60 -9.06
N THR A 61 1.89 6.34 -8.34
CA THR A 61 1.59 7.71 -7.89
C THR A 61 1.54 8.71 -9.04
N LEU A 62 2.20 8.43 -10.16
CA LEU A 62 2.28 9.32 -11.33
C LEU A 62 0.99 9.41 -12.15
N PHE A 63 0.12 8.39 -12.08
CA PHE A 63 -1.17 8.42 -12.74
C PHE A 63 -2.10 9.44 -12.06
N THR A 64 -3.21 9.87 -12.65
CA THR A 64 -4.22 10.70 -11.98
C THR A 64 -5.59 10.35 -12.55
N GLU A 65 -6.66 10.68 -11.81
CA GLU A 65 -8.05 10.52 -12.27
C GLU A 65 -8.34 9.09 -12.76
N LEU A 66 -8.02 8.07 -11.95
CA LEU A 66 -8.12 6.67 -12.38
C LEU A 66 -9.50 6.04 -12.14
N GLU A 67 -10.41 6.72 -11.46
CA GLU A 67 -11.77 6.23 -11.21
C GLU A 67 -12.46 5.89 -12.55
N ASP A 68 -13.13 4.73 -12.58
CA ASP A 68 -13.89 4.19 -13.72
C ASP A 68 -13.07 3.89 -14.99
N LYS A 69 -11.74 4.04 -14.95
CA LYS A 69 -10.86 3.70 -16.08
C LYS A 69 -10.59 2.20 -16.18
N THR A 70 -10.10 1.79 -17.35
CA THR A 70 -9.50 0.46 -17.55
C THR A 70 -7.98 0.59 -17.51
N VAL A 71 -7.32 -0.17 -16.64
CA VAL A 71 -5.87 -0.18 -16.45
C VAL A 71 -5.31 -1.56 -16.79
N LEU A 72 -4.18 -1.59 -17.51
CA LEU A 72 -3.40 -2.80 -17.74
C LEU A 72 -2.12 -2.75 -16.89
N ASP A 73 -1.97 -3.69 -15.97
CA ASP A 73 -0.73 -3.97 -15.26
C ASP A 73 -0.01 -5.13 -15.96
N ALA A 74 0.90 -4.78 -16.88
CA ALA A 74 1.65 -5.75 -17.68
C ALA A 74 2.77 -6.47 -16.91
N CYS A 75 3.07 -6.02 -15.69
CA CYS A 75 4.11 -6.59 -14.82
C CYS A 75 3.53 -6.80 -13.42
N ALA A 76 2.46 -7.60 -13.33
CA ALA A 76 1.66 -7.64 -12.12
C ALA A 76 2.38 -8.37 -10.98
N SER A 77 3.15 -9.42 -11.26
CA SER A 77 3.80 -10.22 -10.21
C SER A 77 4.74 -9.40 -9.32
N PRO A 78 4.65 -9.51 -7.98
CA PRO A 78 3.77 -10.39 -7.17
C PRO A 78 2.38 -9.82 -6.84
N GLY A 79 2.02 -8.61 -7.29
CA GLY A 79 0.69 -8.01 -7.19
C GLY A 79 0.65 -6.64 -6.50
N GLY A 80 1.77 -6.19 -5.93
CA GLY A 80 1.80 -4.97 -5.09
C GLY A 80 1.35 -3.70 -5.83
N LYS A 81 1.76 -3.51 -7.09
CA LYS A 81 1.34 -2.36 -7.90
C LYS A 81 -0.13 -2.45 -8.31
N THR A 82 -0.60 -3.65 -8.65
CA THR A 82 -2.00 -3.92 -8.97
C THR A 82 -2.91 -3.53 -7.81
N VAL A 83 -2.53 -3.88 -6.57
CA VAL A 83 -3.27 -3.49 -5.36
C VAL A 83 -3.23 -1.97 -5.14
N GLN A 84 -2.08 -1.32 -5.39
CA GLN A 84 -2.01 0.15 -5.32
C GLN A 84 -2.92 0.83 -6.35
N PHE A 85 -2.99 0.31 -7.58
CA PHE A 85 -3.94 0.79 -8.59
C PHE A 85 -5.38 0.64 -8.10
N ALA A 86 -5.76 -0.53 -7.59
CA ALA A 86 -7.10 -0.78 -7.06
C ALA A 86 -7.48 0.21 -5.94
N ASN A 87 -6.53 0.52 -5.05
CA ASN A 87 -6.74 1.53 -4.01
C ASN A 87 -6.93 2.93 -4.60
N ARG A 88 -6.14 3.31 -5.60
CA ARG A 88 -6.21 4.64 -6.23
C ARG A 88 -7.43 4.82 -7.15
N MET A 89 -7.95 3.72 -7.69
CA MET A 89 -9.19 3.66 -8.46
C MET A 89 -10.42 3.62 -7.55
N ASN A 90 -10.25 3.65 -6.22
CA ASN A 90 -11.34 3.53 -5.25
C ASN A 90 -12.26 2.32 -5.53
N ASN A 91 -11.66 1.21 -5.97
CA ASN A 91 -12.36 -0.01 -6.35
C ASN A 91 -13.44 0.18 -7.43
N SER A 92 -13.25 1.14 -8.34
CA SER A 92 -14.07 1.34 -9.54
C SER A 92 -13.30 1.01 -10.82
N GLY A 93 -13.98 0.95 -11.97
CA GLY A 93 -13.37 0.58 -13.25
C GLY A 93 -12.90 -0.88 -13.33
N VAL A 94 -11.84 -1.13 -14.10
CA VAL A 94 -11.29 -2.47 -14.36
C VAL A 94 -9.76 -2.45 -14.35
N ILE A 95 -9.14 -3.44 -13.71
CA ILE A 95 -7.71 -3.71 -13.82
C ILE A 95 -7.51 -5.08 -14.48
N VAL A 96 -6.74 -5.12 -15.55
CA VAL A 96 -6.24 -6.35 -16.18
C VAL A 96 -4.80 -6.53 -15.74
N ALA A 97 -4.47 -7.69 -15.16
CA ALA A 97 -3.14 -7.99 -14.62
C ALA A 97 -2.54 -9.23 -15.31
N LEU A 98 -1.29 -9.11 -15.77
CA LEU A 98 -0.55 -10.17 -16.50
C LEU A 98 0.63 -10.71 -15.68
#